data_AF-A0A959NHF8-F1
#
_entry.id   AF-A0A959NHF8-F1
#
_cell.length_a   1.000
_cell.length_b   1.000
_cell.length_c   1.000
_cell.angle_alpha   90.00
_cell.angle_beta   90.00
_cell.angle_gamma   90.00
#
_symmetry.space_group_name_H-M   'P 1'
#
loop_
_entity.id
_entity.type
_entity.pdbx_description
1 polymer ?
#
loop_
_entity_poly.entity_id
_entity_poly.type
_entity_poly.pdbx_seq_one_letter_code
_entity_poly.pdbx_strand_id
1 'polypeptide(L)'
;YQNELTDLVNNPEVTVRSRGVIEKCSFCIQNIMEVRENAIRENRPINPNEVKTACQSACPTQAIEFGDSNNKNSYVTKNREHELSYHVLEELNVRPNVTYLAKIRNTDSEDI
;
A
#
# COMPACT_ATOMS: atom_id res chain seq x y z
N TYR A 1 -1.69 14.23 31.80
CA TYR A 1 -0.94 15.34 31.17
C TYR A 1 -1.06 15.19 29.67
N GLN A 2 -2.10 15.80 29.11
CA GLN A 2 -2.35 15.86 27.69
C GLN A 2 -1.57 17.08 27.20
N ASN A 3 -0.43 16.87 26.56
CA ASN A 3 0.37 17.97 26.01
C ASN A 3 -0.29 18.41 24.71
N GLU A 4 -0.87 19.61 24.68
CA GLU A 4 -1.55 20.22 23.51
C GLU A 4 -0.68 20.19 22.24
N LEU A 5 0.64 20.22 22.39
CA LEU A 5 1.60 20.13 21.28
C LEU A 5 1.57 18.78 20.55
N THR A 6 1.19 17.70 21.24
CA THR A 6 1.17 16.34 20.68
C THR A 6 0.05 16.19 19.65
N ASP A 7 -1.06 16.92 19.84
CA ASP A 7 -2.22 16.86 18.94
C ASP A 7 -1.89 17.44 17.56
N LEU A 8 -0.92 18.36 17.47
CA LEU A 8 -0.46 18.96 16.21
C LEU A 8 0.32 17.98 15.32
N VAL A 9 0.84 16.88 15.89
CA VAL A 9 1.57 15.84 15.13
C VAL A 9 0.59 14.88 14.46
N ASN A 10 -0.63 14.77 14.97
CA ASN A 10 -1.61 13.83 14.46
C ASN A 10 -2.21 14.34 13.14
N ASN A 11 -2.36 13.44 12.18
CA ASN A 11 -3.06 13.75 10.95
C ASN A 11 -4.57 13.90 11.24
N PRO A 12 -5.20 15.05 10.93
CA PRO A 12 -6.63 15.27 11.18
C PRO A 12 -7.55 14.32 10.39
N GLU A 13 -7.09 13.78 9.27
CA GLU A 13 -7.86 12.86 8.41
C GLU A 13 -7.90 11.42 8.95
N VAL A 14 -7.20 11.13 10.05
CA VAL A 14 -7.14 9.81 10.66
C VAL A 14 -7.63 9.88 12.10
N THR A 15 -8.55 8.99 12.45
CA THR A 15 -9.12 8.96 13.80
C THR A 15 -8.10 8.47 14.82
N VAL A 16 -7.85 9.28 15.87
CA VAL A 16 -7.14 8.85 17.07
C VAL A 16 -8.08 7.97 17.90
N ARG A 17 -7.71 6.70 18.08
CA ARG A 17 -8.57 5.72 18.75
C ARG A 17 -8.41 5.76 20.27
N SER A 18 -9.52 5.53 20.97
CA SER A 18 -9.54 5.33 22.42
C SER A 18 -9.19 3.88 22.78
N ARG A 19 -8.97 3.64 24.08
CA ARG A 19 -8.67 2.31 24.62
C ARG A 19 -9.79 1.32 24.28
N GLY A 20 -9.40 0.14 23.78
CA GLY A 20 -10.32 -0.98 23.51
C GLY A 20 -10.82 -1.08 22.07
N VAL A 21 -10.32 -0.24 21.16
CA VAL A 21 -10.66 -0.31 19.73
C VAL A 21 -9.55 -1.05 18.97
N ILE A 22 -9.91 -2.06 18.19
CA ILE A 22 -8.97 -2.80 17.33
C ILE A 22 -8.59 -1.96 16.11
N GLU A 23 -7.35 -2.07 15.68
CA GLU A 23 -6.84 -1.43 14.49
C GLU A 23 -6.20 -2.39 13.50
N LYS A 24 -6.12 -1.94 12.25
CA LYS A 24 -5.47 -2.66 11.16
C LYS A 24 -5.01 -1.69 10.08
N CYS A 25 -4.19 -2.18 9.16
CA CYS A 25 -3.90 -1.47 7.93
C CYS A 25 -5.20 -1.25 7.12
N SER A 26 -5.44 0.02 6.76
CA SER A 26 -6.55 0.47 5.93
C SER A 26 -6.11 0.87 4.52
N PHE A 27 -4.87 0.56 4.14
CA PHE A 27 -4.22 1.03 2.91
C PHE A 27 -4.29 2.56 2.72
N CYS A 28 -4.12 3.30 3.81
CA CYS A 28 -4.16 4.76 3.82
C CYS A 28 -5.45 5.29 3.15
N ILE A 29 -6.60 4.81 3.63
CA ILE A 29 -7.92 5.19 3.10
C ILE A 29 -8.10 6.70 2.98
N GLN A 30 -7.52 7.48 3.89
CA GLN A 30 -7.53 8.93 3.84
C GLN A 30 -6.89 9.49 2.55
N ASN A 31 -5.75 8.93 2.11
CA ASN A 31 -5.10 9.33 0.85
C ASN A 31 -5.94 8.89 -0.36
N ILE A 32 -6.57 7.71 -0.31
CA ILE A 32 -7.45 7.24 -1.39
C ILE A 32 -8.65 8.18 -1.55
N MET A 33 -9.24 8.62 -0.44
CA MET A 33 -10.40 9.52 -0.46
C MET A 33 -10.01 10.91 -0.98
N GLU A 34 -8.87 11.45 -0.55
CA GLU A 34 -8.36 12.75 -1.03
C GLU A 34 -8.13 12.74 -2.55
N VAL A 35 -7.43 11.72 -3.07
CA VAL A 35 -7.19 11.59 -4.52
C VAL A 35 -8.51 11.40 -5.28
N ARG A 36 -9.44 10.61 -4.72
CA ARG A 36 -10.76 10.42 -5.32
C ARG A 36 -11.54 11.73 -5.39
N GLU A 37 -11.54 12.52 -4.32
CA GLU A 37 -12.23 13.80 -4.27
C GLU A 37 -11.67 14.77 -5.32
N ASN A 38 -10.33 14.87 -5.40
CA ASN A 38 -9.66 15.71 -6.40
C ASN A 38 -9.98 15.27 -7.84
N ALA A 39 -9.95 13.97 -8.12
CA ALA A 39 -10.31 13.43 -9.44
C ALA A 39 -11.77 13.73 -9.82
N ILE A 40 -12.71 13.63 -8.86
CA ILE A 40 -14.12 14.00 -9.05
C ILE A 40 -14.23 15.50 -9.34
N ARG A 41 -13.54 16.34 -8.57
CA ARG A 41 -13.54 17.80 -8.75
C ARG A 41 -13.01 18.21 -10.13
N GLU A 42 -12.02 17.48 -10.64
CA GLU A 42 -11.39 17.68 -11.95
C GLU A 42 -12.13 16.97 -13.09
N ASN A 43 -13.24 16.27 -12.82
CA ASN A 43 -14.01 15.47 -13.80
C ASN A 43 -13.14 14.48 -14.60
N ARG A 44 -12.19 13.82 -13.93
CA ARG A 44 -11.32 12.80 -14.55
C ARG A 44 -11.33 11.49 -13.76
N PRO A 45 -10.99 10.36 -14.40
CA PRO A 45 -10.71 9.14 -13.65
C PRO A 45 -9.43 9.29 -12.81
N ILE A 46 -9.34 8.46 -11.76
CA ILE A 46 -8.13 8.31 -10.96
C ILE A 46 -7.08 7.58 -11.79
N ASN A 47 -5.86 8.10 -11.85
CA ASN A 47 -4.79 7.40 -12.54
C ASN A 47 -4.37 6.13 -11.74
N PRO A 48 -4.00 5.04 -12.42
CA PRO A 48 -3.83 3.72 -11.79
C PRO A 48 -2.77 3.68 -10.68
N ASN A 49 -1.79 4.59 -10.70
CA ASN A 49 -0.70 4.67 -9.72
C ASN A 49 -0.68 6.05 -9.01
N GLU A 50 -1.80 6.78 -8.99
CA GLU A 50 -1.88 8.13 -8.44
C GLU A 50 -1.83 8.14 -6.91
N VAL A 51 -2.51 7.18 -6.29
CA VAL A 51 -2.55 7.07 -4.84
C VAL A 51 -1.23 6.52 -4.34
N LYS A 52 -0.56 7.27 -3.47
CA LYS A 52 0.60 6.81 -2.73
C LYS A 52 0.25 6.57 -1.28
N THR A 53 0.56 5.36 -0.80
CA THR A 53 0.41 5.04 0.63
C THR A 53 1.60 5.57 1.42
N ALA A 54 1.44 5.70 2.74
CA ALA A 54 2.50 6.17 3.62
C ALA A 54 3.69 5.19 3.63
N CYS A 55 3.43 3.88 3.68
CA CYS A 55 4.49 2.87 3.66
C CYS A 55 5.22 2.77 2.31
N GLN A 56 4.53 2.97 1.19
CA GLN A 56 5.16 3.09 -0.13
C GLN A 56 6.07 4.33 -0.20
N SER A 57 5.55 5.49 0.23
CA SER A 57 6.31 6.76 0.16
C SER A 57 7.52 6.77 1.10
N ALA A 58 7.42 6.10 2.24
CA ALA A 58 8.51 6.01 3.21
C ALA A 58 9.59 4.99 2.81
N CYS A 59 9.31 4.07 1.88
CA CYS A 59 10.24 3.00 1.53
C CYS A 59 11.31 3.50 0.54
N PRO A 60 12.59 3.62 0.95
CA PRO A 60 13.64 4.14 0.06
C PRO A 60 13.94 3.20 -1.11
N THR A 61 13.76 1.89 -0.91
CA THR A 61 14.01 0.85 -1.91
C THR A 61 12.80 0.60 -2.82
N GLN A 62 11.68 1.31 -2.63
CA GLN A 62 10.47 1.17 -3.44
C GLN A 62 9.93 -0.29 -3.46
N ALA A 63 10.04 -1.00 -2.34
CA ALA A 63 9.64 -2.40 -2.25
C ALA A 63 8.11 -2.61 -2.21
N ILE A 64 7.34 -1.56 -1.90
CA ILE A 64 5.89 -1.62 -1.78
C ILE A 64 5.30 -0.79 -2.90
N GLU A 65 4.54 -1.43 -3.78
CA GLU A 65 3.79 -0.75 -4.84
C GLU A 65 2.29 -0.83 -4.56
N PHE A 66 1.60 0.30 -4.70
CA PHE A 66 0.16 0.40 -4.53
C PHE A 66 -0.48 1.01 -5.79
N GLY A 67 -1.68 0.56 -6.12
CA GLY A 67 -2.38 0.98 -7.32
C GLY A 67 -3.65 0.19 -7.60
N ASP A 68 -4.32 0.53 -8.70
CA ASP A 68 -5.56 -0.11 -9.14
C ASP A 68 -5.29 -1.47 -9.79
N SER A 69 -5.79 -2.54 -9.17
CA SER A 69 -5.66 -3.91 -9.68
C SER A 69 -6.56 -4.23 -10.88
N ASN A 70 -7.58 -3.41 -11.15
CA ASN A 70 -8.44 -3.61 -12.32
C ASN A 70 -7.80 -3.06 -13.59
N ASN A 71 -6.83 -2.15 -13.45
CA ASN A 71 -6.12 -1.57 -14.56
C ASN A 71 -4.90 -2.43 -14.92
N LYS A 72 -4.87 -2.96 -16.16
CA LYS A 72 -3.78 -3.79 -16.67
C LYS A 72 -2.43 -3.07 -16.75
N ASN A 73 -2.44 -1.73 -16.82
CA ASN A 73 -1.23 -0.92 -16.94
C ASN A 73 -0.66 -0.48 -15.58
N SER A 74 -1.31 -0.81 -14.45
CA SER A 74 -0.82 -0.45 -13.12
C SER A 74 0.42 -1.26 -12.74
N TYR A 75 1.25 -0.71 -11.85
CA TYR A 75 2.42 -1.42 -11.33
C TYR A 75 2.02 -2.67 -10.54
N VAL A 76 0.90 -2.61 -9.82
CA VAL A 76 0.36 -3.74 -9.05
C VAL A 76 0.00 -4.91 -9.96
N THR A 77 -0.70 -4.67 -11.07
CA THR A 77 -1.09 -5.76 -11.98
C THR A 77 0.13 -6.43 -12.59
N LYS A 78 1.11 -5.64 -13.04
CA LYS A 78 2.39 -6.17 -13.57
C LYS A 78 3.15 -7.00 -12.53
N ASN A 79 3.23 -6.52 -11.30
CA ASN A 79 3.91 -7.25 -10.23
C ASN A 79 3.15 -8.53 -9.87
N ARG A 80 1.81 -8.53 -9.84
CA ARG A 80 1.00 -9.73 -9.57
C ARG A 80 1.18 -10.82 -10.61
N GLU A 81 1.41 -10.46 -11.87
CA GLU A 81 1.65 -11.41 -12.97
C GLU A 81 3.10 -11.92 -13.02
N HIS A 82 4.00 -11.39 -12.18
CA HIS A 82 5.40 -11.81 -12.13
C HIS A 82 5.53 -13.26 -11.65
N GLU A 83 6.46 -14.03 -12.22
CA GLU A 83 6.64 -15.47 -11.90
C GLU A 83 6.97 -15.75 -10.42
N LEU A 84 7.57 -14.77 -9.75
CA LEU A 84 7.94 -14.83 -8.33
C LEU A 84 6.84 -14.37 -7.38
N SER A 85 5.68 -14.01 -7.90
CA SER A 85 4.57 -13.54 -7.08
C SER A 85 3.85 -14.68 -6.39
N TYR A 86 3.55 -14.48 -5.11
CA TYR A 86 2.79 -15.44 -4.32
C TYR A 86 1.86 -14.74 -3.33
N HIS A 87 0.78 -15.44 -2.98
CA HIS A 87 -0.12 -15.04 -1.91
C HIS A 87 0.27 -15.75 -0.60
N VAL A 88 0.22 -15.02 0.51
CA VAL A 88 0.49 -15.61 1.82
C VAL A 88 -0.70 -16.48 2.24
N LEU A 89 -0.42 -17.72 2.65
CA LEU A 89 -1.40 -18.72 3.09
C LEU A 89 -2.45 -19.03 2.00
N GLU A 90 -1.97 -19.32 0.79
CA GLU A 90 -2.82 -19.59 -0.37
C GLU A 90 -3.66 -20.86 -0.19
N GLU A 91 -3.17 -21.83 0.59
CA GLU A 91 -3.86 -23.09 0.89
C GLU A 91 -5.20 -22.86 1.61
N LEU A 92 -5.33 -21.75 2.33
CA LEU A 92 -6.56 -21.37 3.02
C LEU A 92 -7.56 -20.65 2.11
N ASN A 93 -7.19 -20.34 0.86
CA ASN A 93 -8.00 -19.62 -0.13
C ASN A 93 -8.63 -18.31 0.40
N VAL A 94 -7.87 -17.57 1.21
CA VAL A 94 -8.31 -16.29 1.81
C VAL A 94 -8.28 -15.12 0.81
N ARG A 95 -7.70 -15.33 -0.38
CA ARG A 95 -7.62 -14.37 -1.50
C ARG A 95 -7.17 -12.97 -1.04
N PRO A 96 -5.94 -12.85 -0.50
CA PRO A 96 -5.48 -11.59 0.06
C PRO A 96 -5.23 -10.57 -1.05
N ASN A 97 -5.50 -9.29 -0.75
CA ASN A 97 -5.24 -8.18 -1.69
C ASN A 97 -3.76 -7.79 -1.78
N VAL A 98 -2.90 -8.35 -0.93
CA VAL A 98 -1.45 -8.14 -0.98
C VAL A 98 -0.80 -9.36 -1.60
N THR A 99 0.08 -9.11 -2.56
CA THR A 99 0.93 -10.11 -3.22
C THR A 99 2.38 -9.79 -2.90
N TYR A 100 3.17 -10.81 -2.59
CA TYR A 100 4.58 -10.66 -2.27
C TYR A 100 5.42 -11.22 -3.42
N LEU A 101 6.60 -10.65 -3.61
CA LEU A 101 7.62 -11.19 -4.51
C LEU A 101 8.62 -12.01 -3.72
N ALA A 102 8.94 -13.21 -4.23
CA ALA A 102 9.94 -14.06 -3.60
C ALA A 102 11.31 -13.39 -3.58
N LYS A 103 12.03 -13.54 -2.46
CA LYS A 103 13.39 -13.03 -2.32
C LYS A 103 14.37 -13.96 -3.04
N ILE A 104 14.87 -13.52 -4.18
CA ILE A 104 16.05 -14.14 -4.82
C ILE A 104 17.31 -13.59 -4.15
N ARG A 105 18.23 -14.49 -3.78
CA ARG A 105 19.57 -14.11 -3.30
C ARG A 105 20.57 -14.62 -4.32
N ASN A 106 21.35 -13.71 -4.89
CA ASN A 106 22.51 -14.09 -5.69
C ASN A 106 23.61 -14.56 -4.73
N THR A 107 23.73 -15.87 -4.55
CA THR A 107 24.83 -16.52 -3.84
C THR A 107 25.81 -16.95 -4.92
N ASP A 108 26.94 -16.26 -5.07
CA ASP A 108 27.93 -16.56 -6.10
C ASP A 108 28.28 -18.07 -6.07
N SER A 109 28.36 -18.69 -7.25
CA SER A 109 29.25 -19.84 -7.44
C SER A 109 30.56 -19.25 -7.94
N GLU A 110 31.56 -19.14 -7.08
CA GLU A 110 32.92 -18.64 -7.39
C GLU A 110 33.70 -19.54 -8.38
N ASP A 111 33.09 -20.54 -9.01
CA ASP A 111 33.77 -21.50 -9.88
C ASP A 111 33.35 -21.34 -11.35
N ILE A 112 33.90 -20.35 -12.05
CA ILE A 112 34.35 -20.45 -13.47
C ILE A 112 35.64 -19.64 -13.64
#